data_AF-A0A2Z5EHM8-F1
#
_entry.id   AF-A0A2Z5EHM8-F1
#
_cell.length_a   1.000
_cell.length_b   1.000
_cell.length_c   1.000
_cell.angle_alpha   90.00
_cell.angle_beta   90.00
_cell.angle_gamma   90.00
#
_symmetry.space_group_name_H-M   'P 1'
#
loop_
_entity.id
_entity.type
_entity.pdbx_description
1 polymer ?
#
loop_
_entity_poly.entity_id
_entity_poly.type
_entity_poly.pdbx_seq_one_letter_code
_entity_poly.pdbx_strand_id
1 'polypeptide(L)' 'MTAPSAPNPPQPRSDAGVASAEDGLVVLDGPNGVAVTMTAKAAAQTGRNLIDAALVADRQIADRDGSAID' A
#
# COMPACT_ATOMS: atom_id res chain seq x y z
N MET A 1 -10.74 -35.04 14.88
CA MET A 1 -10.87 -33.63 15.30
C MET A 1 -9.70 -32.87 14.66
N THR A 2 -9.89 -32.33 13.46
CA THR A 2 -8.83 -31.61 12.73
C THR A 2 -8.80 -30.17 13.25
N ALA A 3 -7.63 -29.70 13.69
CA ALA A 3 -7.47 -28.33 14.18
C ALA A 3 -7.89 -27.30 13.11
N PRO A 4 -8.50 -26.16 13.47
CA PRO A 4 -8.81 -25.12 12.51
C PRO A 4 -7.50 -24.59 11.91
N SER A 5 -7.35 -24.72 10.59
CA SER A 5 -6.25 -24.10 9.85
C SER A 5 -6.27 -22.60 10.12
N ALA A 6 -5.17 -22.06 10.64
CA ALA A 6 -5.03 -20.63 10.85
C ALA A 6 -5.30 -19.88 9.53
N PRO A 7 -5.96 -18.71 9.56
CA PRO A 7 -6.19 -17.93 8.34
C PRO A 7 -4.84 -17.59 7.69
N ASN A 8 -4.78 -17.70 6.36
CA ASN A 8 -3.59 -17.29 5.62
C ASN A 8 -3.29 -15.81 5.91
N PRO A 9 -2.01 -15.44 6.10
CA PRO A 9 -1.62 -14.05 6.27
C PRO A 9 -2.08 -13.24 5.04
N PRO A 10 -2.50 -11.98 5.22
CA PRO A 10 -2.89 -11.13 4.11
C PRO A 10 -1.72 -11.00 3.13
N GLN A 11 -1.99 -11.30 1.87
CA GLN A 11 -0.98 -11.18 0.82
C GLN A 11 -0.83 -9.73 0.36
N PRO A 12 0.38 -9.30 -0.05
CA PRO A 12 0.58 -8.01 -0.68
C PRO A 12 -0.32 -7.83 -1.89
N ARG A 13 -0.81 -6.61 -2.06
CA ARG A 13 -1.71 -6.22 -3.14
C ARG A 13 -0.92 -5.63 -4.29
N SER A 14 -1.31 -5.95 -5.52
CA SER A 14 -0.71 -5.42 -6.75
C SER A 14 -1.58 -4.37 -7.45
N ASP A 15 -2.83 -4.22 -7.01
CA ASP A 15 -3.75 -3.19 -7.44
C ASP A 15 -3.57 -1.89 -6.63
N ALA A 16 -3.66 -0.75 -7.30
CA ALA A 16 -3.58 0.56 -6.66
C ALA A 16 -4.89 0.92 -5.96
N GLY A 17 -4.81 1.72 -4.89
CA GLY A 17 -5.97 2.40 -4.31
C GLY A 17 -6.47 3.54 -5.21
N VAL A 18 -7.75 3.89 -5.07
CA VAL A 18 -8.38 4.99 -5.81
C VAL A 18 -8.60 6.17 -4.88
N ALA A 19 -8.18 7.37 -5.28
CA ALA A 19 -8.41 8.60 -4.50
C ALA A 19 -9.39 9.52 -5.23
N SER A 20 -10.39 10.04 -4.51
CA SER A 20 -11.39 11.01 -4.98
C SER A 20 -11.46 12.21 -4.03
N ALA A 21 -11.98 13.34 -4.52
CA ALA A 21 -12.16 14.55 -3.72
C ALA A 21 -13.65 14.86 -3.54
N GLU A 22 -14.05 15.17 -2.32
CA GLU A 22 -15.43 15.47 -1.95
C GLU A 22 -15.42 16.52 -0.83
N ASP A 23 -16.09 17.66 -1.04
CA ASP A 23 -16.22 18.76 -0.07
C ASP A 23 -14.92 19.20 0.64
N GLY A 24 -13.81 19.27 -0.12
CA GLY A 24 -12.50 19.70 0.38
C GLY A 24 -11.74 18.63 1.17
N LEU A 25 -12.30 17.43 1.26
CA LEU A 25 -11.66 16.22 1.77
C LEU A 25 -11.24 15.32 0.60
N VAL A 26 -10.35 14.38 0.91
CA VAL A 26 -9.90 13.33 0.00
C VAL A 26 -10.32 11.99 0.58
N VAL A 27 -10.99 11.17 -0.21
CA VAL A 27 -11.31 9.79 0.14
C VAL A 27 -10.36 8.88 -0.62
N LEU A 28 -9.62 8.05 0.10
CA LEU A 28 -8.78 7.00 -0.47
C LEU A 28 -9.46 5.65 -0.26
N ASP A 29 -10.01 5.09 -1.33
CA ASP A 29 -10.62 3.78 -1.35
C ASP A 29 -9.55 2.71 -1.53
N GLY A 30 -9.37 1.92 -0.48
CA GLY A 30 -8.65 0.66 -0.52
C GLY A 30 -9.51 -0.41 -1.18
N PRO A 31 -8.93 -1.24 -2.07
CA PRO A 31 -9.69 -2.32 -2.66
C PRO A 31 -10.18 -3.28 -1.55
N ASN A 32 -11.42 -3.77 -1.65
CA ASN A 32 -12.27 -4.31 -0.56
C ASN A 32 -13.08 -3.27 0.26
N GLY A 33 -13.13 -2.01 -0.18
CA GLY A 33 -14.05 -1.00 0.38
C GLY A 33 -13.60 -0.39 1.71
N VAL A 34 -12.30 -0.47 2.03
CA VAL A 34 -11.73 0.25 3.19
C VAL A 34 -11.39 1.67 2.75
N ALA A 35 -12.24 2.63 3.10
CA ALA A 35 -12.02 4.04 2.77
C ALA A 35 -11.33 4.79 3.91
N VAL A 36 -10.37 5.63 3.57
CA VAL A 36 -9.76 6.59 4.50
C VAL A 36 -10.06 8.00 4.02
N THR A 37 -10.72 8.80 4.85
CA THR A 37 -10.95 10.22 4.60
C THR A 37 -9.82 11.06 5.20
N MET A 38 -9.25 11.96 4.40
CA MET A 38 -8.12 12.81 4.77
C MET A 38 -8.42 14.26 4.42
N THR A 39 -7.79 15.20 5.13
CA THR A 39 -7.70 16.58 4.62
C THR A 39 -6.83 16.61 3.37
N ALA A 40 -7.04 17.59 2.49
CA ALA A 40 -6.23 17.75 1.27
C ALA A 40 -4.71 17.77 1.56
N LYS A 41 -4.28 18.46 2.63
CA LYS A 41 -2.87 18.53 3.03
C LYS A 41 -2.33 17.16 3.46
N ALA A 42 -3.11 16.41 4.24
CA ALA A 42 -2.70 15.09 4.71
C ALA A 42 -2.60 14.11 3.54
N ALA A 43 -3.58 14.08 2.63
CA ALA A 43 -3.56 13.25 1.44
C ALA A 43 -2.34 13.52 0.56
N ALA A 44 -2.01 14.81 0.33
CA ALA A 44 -0.84 15.18 -0.47
C ALA A 44 0.47 14.67 0.17
N GLN A 45 0.58 14.74 1.50
CA GLN A 45 1.76 14.20 2.19
C GLN A 45 1.83 12.68 2.13
N THR A 46 0.69 11.99 2.31
CA THR A 46 0.61 10.54 2.16
C THR A 46 1.05 10.10 0.77
N GLY A 47 0.57 10.76 -0.29
CA GLY A 47 0.97 10.44 -1.66
C GLY A 47 2.48 10.56 -1.88
N ARG A 48 3.11 11.62 -1.37
CA ARG A 48 4.58 11.77 -1.42
C ARG A 48 5.30 10.65 -0.68
N ASN A 49 4.88 10.36 0.55
CA ASN A 49 5.48 9.28 1.35
C ASN A 49 5.36 7.92 0.64
N LEU A 50 4.24 7.64 -0.06
CA LEU A 50 4.05 6.41 -0.82
C LEU A 50 5.01 6.31 -2.01
N ILE A 51 5.21 7.41 -2.75
CA ILE A 51 6.17 7.47 -3.86
C ILE A 51 7.59 7.22 -3.34
N ASP A 52 7.99 7.91 -2.28
CA ASP A 52 9.31 7.74 -1.67
C ASP A 52 9.53 6.29 -1.18
N ALA A 53 8.52 5.70 -0.55
CA ALA A 53 8.56 4.31 -0.10
C ALA A 53 8.64 3.32 -1.27
N ALA A 54 7.93 3.55 -2.37
CA ALA A 54 8.01 2.71 -3.57
C ALA A 54 9.45 2.70 -4.14
N LEU A 55 10.09 3.86 -4.25
CA LEU A 55 11.48 3.97 -4.71
C LEU A 55 12.49 3.27 -3.78
N VAL A 56 12.21 3.22 -2.48
CA VAL A 56 13.00 2.44 -1.52
C VAL A 56 12.79 0.94 -1.76
N ALA A 57 11.53 0.51 -1.94
CA ALA A 57 11.20 -0.89 -2.16
C ALA A 57 11.81 -1.44 -3.45
N ASP A 58 11.79 -0.68 -4.55
CA ASP A 58 12.42 -1.07 -5.82
C ASP A 58 13.93 -1.31 -5.66
N ARG A 59 14.62 -0.44 -4.91
CA ARG A 59 16.04 -0.63 -4.59
C ARG A 59 16.28 -1.89 -3.77
N GLN A 60 15.45 -2.12 -2.75
CA GLN A 60 15.54 -3.34 -1.94
C GLN A 60 15.28 -4.63 -2.73
N ILE A 61 14.50 -4.57 -3.82
CA ILE A 61 14.30 -5.70 -4.73
C ILE A 61 15.58 -5.93 -5.55
N ALA A 62 16.11 -4.87 -6.17
CA ALA A 62 17.35 -4.96 -6.95
C ALA A 62 18.55 -5.46 -6.13
N ASP A 63 18.70 -5.00 -4.88
CA ASP A 63 19.77 -5.44 -3.98
C ASP A 63 19.63 -6.92 -3.60
N ARG A 64 18.39 -7.41 -3.41
CA ARG A 64 18.13 -8.84 -3.13
C ARG A 64 18.49 -9.72 -4.31
N ASP A 65 18.13 -9.31 -5.52
CA ASP A 65 18.41 -10.07 -6.73
C ASP A 65 19.92 -10.08 -7.04
N GLY A 66 20.63 -8.98 -6.78
CA GLY A 66 22.08 -8.86 -6.93
C GLY A 66 22.88 -9.62 -5.87
N SER A 67 22.34 -9.86 -4.67
CA SER A 67 22.99 -10.67 -3.62
C SER A 67 22.81 -12.17 -3.83
N ALA A 68 21.86 -12.62 -4.65
CA ALA A 68 21.61 -14.04 -4.91
C ALA A 68 22.54 -14.66 -5.97
N ILE A 69 23.38 -13.82 -6.60
CA ILE A 69 24.33 -14.21 -7.67
C ILE A 69 25.80 -14.23 -7.22
N ASP A 70 26.07 -14.08 -5.92
CA ASP A 70 27.41 -14.19 -5.30
C ASP A 70 27.66 -15.58 -4.69
#